data_AF-A0A960GFY9-F1
#
_entry.id   AF-A0A960GFY9-F1
#
_cell.length_a   1.000
_cell.length_b   1.000
_cell.length_c   1.000
_cell.angle_alpha   90.00
_cell.angle_beta   90.00
_cell.angle_gamma   90.00
#
_symmetry.space_group_name_H-M   'P 1'
#
loop_
_entity.id
_entity.type
_entity.pdbx_description
1 polymer ?
#
loop_
_entity_poly.entity_id
_entity_poly.type
_entity_poly.pdbx_seq_one_letter_code
_entity_poly.pdbx_strand_id
1 'polypeptide(L)'
;MKQKRLDEPTAEGARFLFPKDCELPLGIAGGEDMLTRVKDRKTPIAFVEGTRQHFAAASAALRITDETKRIAVVGFSGVWNWKQNGRPLRHFDDIELKDREVYVCVDADVAVNRQVWEGANA
;
A
#
# COMPACT_ATOMS: atom_id res chain seq x y z
N MET A 1 -8.22 -25.66 30.52
CA MET A 1 -8.28 -25.11 29.14
C MET A 1 -8.79 -23.68 29.22
N LYS A 2 -8.00 -22.67 28.84
CA LYS A 2 -8.50 -21.29 28.75
C LYS A 2 -9.29 -21.15 27.46
N GLN A 3 -10.59 -20.89 27.57
CA GLN A 3 -11.46 -20.59 26.45
C GLN A 3 -11.04 -19.23 25.87
N LYS A 4 -10.39 -19.24 24.71
CA LYS A 4 -9.92 -18.03 24.03
C LYS A 4 -11.13 -17.25 23.49
N ARG A 5 -11.15 -15.96 23.74
CA ARG A 5 -12.13 -15.01 23.18
C ARG A 5 -11.89 -14.89 21.67
N LEU A 6 -12.96 -14.91 20.88
CA LEU A 6 -12.94 -14.90 19.40
C LEU A 6 -12.35 -13.60 18.80
N ASP A 7 -12.20 -12.59 19.63
CA ASP A 7 -11.87 -11.20 19.30
C ASP A 7 -10.42 -10.79 19.62
N GLU A 8 -9.58 -11.69 20.15
CA GLU A 8 -8.16 -11.42 20.40
C GLU A 8 -7.25 -12.07 19.35
N PRO A 9 -6.25 -11.37 18.76
CA PRO A 9 -5.28 -11.96 17.85
C PRO A 9 -4.45 -13.01 18.60
N THR A 10 -4.61 -14.28 18.24
CA THR A 10 -3.76 -15.35 18.75
C THR A 10 -2.55 -15.49 17.84
N ALA A 11 -1.34 -15.45 18.42
CA ALA A 11 -0.06 -15.46 17.71
C ALA A 11 0.17 -16.65 16.74
N GLU A 12 -0.69 -17.66 16.72
CA GLU A 12 -0.72 -18.71 15.70
C GLU A 12 -1.70 -18.33 14.60
N GLY A 13 -1.18 -17.93 13.44
CA GLY A 13 -1.99 -17.63 12.25
C GLY A 13 -2.60 -16.22 12.20
N ALA A 14 -2.13 -15.28 13.03
CA ALA A 14 -2.52 -13.87 12.97
C ALA A 14 -2.10 -13.25 11.63
N ARG A 15 -2.97 -13.36 10.63
CA ARG A 15 -3.03 -12.45 9.49
C ARG A 15 -3.38 -11.06 10.04
N PHE A 16 -2.96 -9.99 9.36
CA PHE A 16 -3.24 -8.61 9.78
C PHE A 16 -4.73 -8.44 10.13
N LEU A 17 -5.06 -8.52 11.42
CA LEU A 17 -6.42 -8.35 11.93
C LEU A 17 -6.60 -6.87 12.15
N PHE A 18 -7.24 -6.24 11.19
CA PHE A 18 -7.66 -4.87 11.31
C PHE A 18 -9.05 -4.83 11.96
N PRO A 19 -9.30 -3.92 12.92
CA PRO A 19 -10.64 -3.69 13.42
C PRO A 19 -11.61 -3.48 12.26
N LYS A 20 -12.81 -4.05 12.37
CA LYS A 20 -13.87 -3.84 11.37
C LYS A 20 -14.05 -2.33 11.16
N ASP A 21 -14.12 -1.93 9.89
CA ASP A 21 -14.30 -0.55 9.45
C ASP A 21 -13.13 0.41 9.71
N CYS A 22 -11.94 -0.05 10.12
CA CYS A 22 -10.79 0.85 10.19
C CYS A 22 -10.31 1.23 8.78
N GLU A 23 -10.01 2.51 8.57
CA GLU A 23 -9.23 2.99 7.42
C GLU A 23 -7.78 3.04 7.87
N LEU A 24 -6.89 2.24 7.26
CA LEU A 24 -5.46 2.47 7.48
C LEU A 24 -4.97 3.51 6.50
N PRO A 25 -4.16 4.47 6.97
CA PRO A 25 -3.69 5.56 6.13
C PRO A 25 -2.78 5.03 5.02
N LEU A 26 -2.86 5.67 3.85
CA LEU A 26 -1.80 5.57 2.86
C LEU A 26 -0.53 6.23 3.41
N GLY A 27 0.59 5.53 3.33
CA GLY A 27 1.87 6.02 3.79
C GLY A 27 2.63 6.74 2.68
N ILE A 28 3.03 7.99 2.90
CA ILE A 28 4.02 8.66 2.06
C ILE A 28 5.30 8.75 2.89
N ALA A 29 6.42 8.25 2.35
CA ALA A 29 7.69 8.36 3.06
C ALA A 29 8.05 9.85 3.22
N GLY A 30 8.50 10.24 4.41
CA GLY A 30 8.74 11.65 4.74
C GLY A 30 9.77 12.32 3.82
N GLY A 31 9.59 13.63 3.62
CA GLY A 31 10.43 14.49 2.77
C GLY A 31 9.61 15.23 1.70
N GLU A 32 9.94 16.49 1.43
CA GLU A 32 9.20 17.33 0.46
C GLU A 32 9.22 16.75 -0.96
N ASP A 33 10.29 16.05 -1.34
CA ASP A 33 10.45 15.44 -2.67
C ASP A 33 9.42 14.33 -2.93
N MET A 34 9.23 13.39 -1.99
CA MET A 34 8.28 12.29 -2.21
C MET A 34 6.84 12.79 -2.32
N LEU A 35 6.44 13.75 -1.46
CA LEU A 35 5.12 14.37 -1.54
C LEU A 35 4.92 15.11 -2.86
N THR A 36 5.96 15.81 -3.35
CA THR A 36 5.93 16.50 -4.65
C THR A 36 5.72 15.52 -5.79
N ARG A 37 6.45 14.39 -5.79
CA ARG A 37 6.30 13.31 -6.78
C ARG A 37 4.91 12.66 -6.72
N VAL A 38 4.33 12.46 -5.54
CA VAL A 38 2.96 11.92 -5.40
C VAL A 38 1.94 12.85 -6.02
N LYS A 39 2.09 14.17 -5.86
CA LYS A 39 1.18 15.18 -6.44
C LYS A 39 1.39 15.40 -7.95
N ASP A 40 2.56 15.07 -8.49
CA ASP A 40 2.82 15.19 -9.92
C ASP A 40 2.28 13.98 -10.69
N ARG A 41 1.20 14.20 -11.45
CA ARG A 41 0.58 13.18 -12.32
C ARG A 41 1.50 12.63 -13.41
N LYS A 42 2.56 13.36 -13.80
CA LYS A 42 3.51 12.92 -14.83
C LYS A 42 4.54 11.92 -14.29
N THR A 43 4.74 11.91 -12.98
CA THR A 43 5.65 10.98 -12.32
C THR A 43 4.94 9.64 -12.12
N PRO A 44 5.42 8.51 -12.65
CA PRO A 44 4.83 7.18 -12.36
C PRO A 44 4.71 6.93 -10.86
N ILE A 45 3.74 6.12 -10.43
CA ILE A 45 3.50 5.85 -9.00
C ILE A 45 3.47 4.36 -8.70
N ALA A 46 4.18 3.96 -7.65
CA ALA A 46 4.14 2.61 -7.10
C ALA A 46 3.36 2.59 -5.78
N PHE A 47 2.32 1.76 -5.72
CA PHE A 47 1.66 1.38 -4.48
C PHE A 47 2.32 0.13 -3.93
N VAL A 48 2.83 0.19 -2.71
CA VAL A 48 3.65 -0.89 -2.11
C VAL A 48 2.99 -1.43 -0.84
N GLU A 49 2.76 -2.74 -0.81
CA GLU A 49 2.22 -3.42 0.36
C GLU A 49 3.27 -3.53 1.47
N GLY A 50 2.87 -3.19 2.69
CA GLY A 50 3.67 -3.43 3.88
C GLY A 50 4.68 -2.33 4.18
N THR A 51 4.76 -1.96 5.46
CA THR A 51 5.54 -0.82 5.94
C THR A 51 7.02 -0.91 5.57
N ARG A 52 7.65 -2.08 5.69
CA ARG A 52 9.09 -2.23 5.40
C ARG A 52 9.40 -2.15 3.91
N GLN A 53 8.57 -2.77 3.07
CA GLN A 53 8.76 -2.73 1.63
C GLN A 53 8.53 -1.30 1.11
N HIS A 54 7.50 -0.62 1.64
CA HIS A 54 7.25 0.79 1.37
C HIS A 54 8.47 1.68 1.67
N PHE A 55 9.05 1.59 2.87
CA PHE A 55 10.23 2.38 3.20
C PHE A 55 11.46 2.02 2.36
N ALA A 56 11.65 0.74 2.03
CA ALA A 56 12.72 0.30 1.15
C ALA A 56 12.57 0.86 -0.28
N ALA A 57 11.37 0.76 -0.86
CA ALA A 57 11.05 1.30 -2.17
C ALA A 57 11.20 2.83 -2.22
N ALA A 58 10.70 3.53 -1.19
CA ALA A 58 10.86 4.97 -1.08
C ALA A 58 12.34 5.38 -0.98
N SER A 59 13.14 4.67 -0.18
CA SER A 59 14.58 4.93 -0.08
C SER A 59 15.29 4.75 -1.42
N ALA A 60 14.93 3.72 -2.19
CA ALA A 60 15.47 3.52 -3.53
C ALA A 60 15.05 4.62 -4.51
N ALA A 61 13.76 4.99 -4.51
CA ALA A 61 13.21 6.02 -5.38
C ALA A 61 13.85 7.40 -5.15
N LEU A 62 14.16 7.75 -3.90
CA LEU A 62 14.84 9.00 -3.55
C LEU A 62 16.30 9.06 -4.05
N ARG A 63 16.94 7.92 -4.33
CA ARG A 63 18.30 7.87 -4.90
C ARG A 63 18.32 8.06 -6.42
N ILE A 64 17.16 8.06 -7.07
CA ILE A 64 17.05 8.31 -8.51
C ILE A 64 17.22 9.81 -8.77
N THR A 65 18.36 10.19 -9.31
CA THR A 65 18.69 11.59 -9.64
C THR A 65 18.22 12.00 -11.04
N ASP A 66 18.08 11.05 -11.96
CA ASP A 66 17.53 11.26 -13.30
C ASP A 66 16.02 11.56 -13.21
N GLU A 67 15.65 12.80 -13.55
CA GLU A 67 14.27 13.28 -13.43
C GLU A 67 13.29 12.49 -14.29
N THR A 68 13.76 11.94 -15.42
CA THR A 68 12.93 11.17 -16.36
C THR A 68 12.59 9.77 -15.85
N LYS A 69 13.27 9.32 -14.79
CA LYS A 69 13.09 7.98 -14.19
C LYS A 69 12.57 8.04 -12.77
N ARG A 70 12.23 9.24 -12.26
CA ARG A 70 11.67 9.37 -10.92
C ARG A 70 10.36 8.62 -10.83
N ILE A 71 10.12 8.04 -9.67
CA ILE A 71 8.88 7.36 -9.32
C ILE A 71 8.41 7.87 -7.96
N ALA A 72 7.09 8.00 -7.81
CA ALA A 72 6.42 8.25 -6.55
C ALA A 72 6.13 6.92 -5.85
N VAL A 73 6.20 6.88 -4.52
CA VAL A 73 5.96 5.66 -3.75
C VAL A 73 4.96 5.93 -2.65
N VAL A 74 3.87 5.16 -2.65
CA VAL A 74 2.82 5.18 -1.63
C VAL A 74 2.71 3.80 -1.01
N GLY A 75 2.81 3.73 0.32
CA GLY A 75 2.62 2.50 1.07
C GLY A 75 1.16 2.26 1.42
N PHE A 76 0.74 1.00 1.45
CA PHE A 76 -0.52 0.59 2.07
C PHE A 76 -0.30 -0.67 2.92
N SER A 77 -1.18 -0.92 3.88
CA SER A 77 -1.03 -2.05 4.82
C SER A 77 -2.04 -3.14 4.51
N GLY A 78 -1.58 -4.25 3.92
CA GLY A 78 -2.44 -5.37 3.54
C GLY A 78 -3.14 -5.17 2.19
N VAL A 79 -3.19 -6.22 1.37
CA VAL A 79 -3.66 -6.22 -0.03
C VAL A 79 -5.06 -5.64 -0.27
N TRP A 80 -5.95 -5.67 0.72
CA TRP A 80 -7.32 -5.15 0.58
C TRP A 80 -7.50 -3.73 1.08
N ASN A 81 -6.47 -3.14 1.68
CA ASN A 81 -6.54 -1.83 2.31
C ASN A 81 -6.41 -0.68 1.30
N TRP A 82 -6.85 -0.89 0.07
CA TRP A 82 -7.13 0.18 -0.88
C TRP A 82 -8.62 0.47 -1.00
N LYS A 83 -9.49 -0.34 -0.38
CA LYS A 83 -10.94 -0.16 -0.35
C LYS A 83 -11.54 -0.32 1.04
N GLN A 84 -12.61 0.42 1.30
CA GLN A 84 -13.49 0.27 2.46
C GLN A 84 -14.94 0.18 1.96
N ASN A 85 -15.71 -0.79 2.47
CA ASN A 85 -17.12 -0.99 2.08
C ASN A 85 -17.35 -1.09 0.56
N GLY A 86 -16.42 -1.73 -0.15
CA GLY A 86 -16.48 -1.91 -1.61
C GLY A 86 -16.15 -0.66 -2.43
N ARG A 87 -15.70 0.43 -1.80
CA ARG A 87 -15.29 1.67 -2.47
C ARG A 87 -13.82 1.96 -2.20
N PRO A 88 -13.09 2.60 -3.14
CA PRO A 88 -11.73 3.07 -2.86
C PRO A 88 -11.68 3.98 -1.63
N LEU A 89 -10.55 3.97 -0.91
CA LEU A 89 -10.32 4.91 0.19
C LEU A 89 -10.34 6.36 -0.31
N ARG A 90 -10.88 7.29 0.50
CA ARG A 90 -10.90 8.73 0.16
C ARG A 90 -9.51 9.32 -0.06
N HIS A 91 -8.47 8.72 0.52
CA HIS A 91 -7.09 9.13 0.30
C HIS A 91 -6.65 9.04 -1.17
N PHE A 92 -7.31 8.22 -1.99
CA PHE A 92 -7.06 8.18 -3.43
C PHE A 92 -7.62 9.41 -4.17
N ASP A 93 -8.58 10.14 -3.59
CA ASP A 93 -9.12 11.37 -4.18
C ASP A 93 -8.06 12.49 -4.22
N ASP A 94 -7.07 12.44 -3.32
CA ASP A 94 -5.94 13.37 -3.26
C ASP A 94 -4.79 13.01 -4.22
N ILE A 95 -4.90 11.88 -4.94
CA ILE A 95 -3.87 11.37 -5.86
C ILE A 95 -4.45 11.30 -7.27
N GLU A 96 -3.95 12.15 -8.17
CA GLU A 96 -4.35 12.08 -9.58
C GLU A 96 -3.80 10.81 -10.23
N LEU A 97 -4.67 9.82 -10.46
CA LEU A 97 -4.33 8.53 -11.09
C LEU A 97 -4.70 8.45 -12.57
N LYS A 98 -5.60 9.30 -13.04
CA LYS A 98 -6.04 9.27 -14.44
C LYS A 98 -4.86 9.58 -15.37
N ASP A 99 -4.66 8.71 -16.36
CA ASP A 99 -3.58 8.81 -17.37
C ASP A 99 -2.15 8.75 -16.76
N ARG A 100 -2.03 8.29 -15.50
CA ARG A 100 -0.76 8.09 -14.80
C ARG A 100 -0.33 6.64 -14.90
N GLU A 101 0.96 6.39 -15.09
CA GLU A 101 1.49 5.03 -14.99
C GLU A 101 1.49 4.57 -13.52
N VAL A 102 0.81 3.45 -13.26
CA VAL A 102 0.59 2.91 -11.91
C VAL A 102 1.18 1.51 -11.81
N TYR A 103 2.01 1.30 -10.80
CA TYR A 103 2.53 -0.01 -10.40
C TYR A 103 1.91 -0.42 -9.08
N VAL A 104 1.53 -1.69 -8.96
CA VAL A 104 1.06 -2.29 -7.71
C VAL A 104 2.04 -3.39 -7.30
N CYS A 105 2.71 -3.19 -6.17
CA CYS A 105 3.71 -4.08 -5.63
C CYS A 105 3.15 -4.76 -4.38
N VAL A 106 2.59 -5.95 -4.58
CA VAL A 106 2.04 -6.80 -3.51
C VAL A 106 3.07 -7.82 -3.02
N ASP A 107 2.79 -8.48 -1.90
CA ASP A 107 3.66 -9.52 -1.37
C ASP A 107 3.96 -10.64 -2.38
N ALA A 108 5.22 -11.10 -2.37
CA ALA A 108 5.73 -12.10 -3.31
C ALA A 108 5.07 -13.48 -3.16
N ASP A 109 4.34 -13.71 -2.07
CA ASP A 109 3.55 -14.93 -1.85
C ASP A 109 2.23 -14.93 -2.64
N VAL A 110 2.00 -13.96 -3.53
CA VAL A 110 0.82 -13.89 -4.45
C VAL A 110 0.50 -15.22 -5.14
N ALA A 111 1.51 -16.03 -5.46
CA ALA A 111 1.33 -17.33 -6.11
C ALA A 111 0.68 -18.39 -5.21
N VAL A 112 0.78 -18.24 -3.88
CA VAL A 112 0.28 -19.21 -2.89
C VAL A 112 -0.75 -18.59 -1.93
N ASN A 113 -0.88 -17.27 -1.94
CA ASN A 113 -1.78 -16.51 -1.08
C ASN A 113 -2.96 -15.96 -1.88
N ARG A 114 -4.10 -16.67 -1.79
CA ARG A 114 -5.33 -16.33 -2.53
C ARG A 114 -5.82 -14.91 -2.29
N GLN A 115 -5.64 -14.37 -1.08
CA GLN A 115 -6.05 -13.01 -0.75
C GLN A 115 -5.21 -11.99 -1.52
N VAL A 116 -3.91 -12.22 -1.61
CA VAL A 116 -2.98 -11.38 -2.37
C VAL A 116 -3.29 -11.47 -3.87
N TRP A 117 -3.55 -12.68 -4.38
CA TRP A 117 -3.99 -12.89 -5.77
C TRP A 117 -5.28 -12.13 -6.11
N GLU A 118 -6.30 -12.24 -5.27
CA GLU A 118 -7.58 -11.58 -5.50
C GLU A 118 -7.46 -10.06 -5.38
N GLY A 119 -6.70 -9.56 -4.41
CA GLY A 119 -6.45 -8.12 -4.26
C GLY A 119 -5.65 -7.51 -5.41
N ALA A 120 -4.70 -8.26 -6.00
CA ALA A 120 -3.92 -7.81 -7.15
C ALA A 120 -4.73 -7.76 -8.46
N ASN A 121 -5.85 -8.49 -8.55
CA ASN A 121 -6.70 -8.55 -9.75
C ASN A 121 -7.97 -7.69 -9.66
N ALA A 122 -8.18 -6.99 -8.55
CA ALA A 122 -9.46 -6.37 -8.19
C ALA A 122 -9.57 -4.89 -8.57
#